data_AF-A0A248L4H6-F1
#
_entry.id   AF-A0A248L4H6-F1
#
_cell.length_a   1.000
_cell.length_b   1.000
_cell.length_c   1.000
_cell.angle_alpha   90.00
_cell.angle_beta   90.00
_cell.angle_gamma   90.00
#
_symmetry.space_group_name_H-M   'P 1'
#
loop_
_entity.id
_entity.type
_entity.pdbx_description
1 polymer ?
#
loop_
_entity_poly.entity_id
_entity_poly.type
_entity_poly.pdbx_seq_one_letter_code
_entity_poly.pdbx_strand_id
1 'polypeptide(L)'
;MKNWMYIPLAALILTGCSQNHDQIESATKKVPITQATSTFTLSPLPVTEGEEKFATLANQQIGAVQLKGTLKATHWLKGVEYLPDKQERVLFSMELEPKKYDTTIRFSQSFSDDLIQFGIDVGDTVLFGDDTFTHLDDYIVRGADFRSKTATATPYNLLMVYHLSKNKEMRGFNLNEVTRPADVPLKKGERIFGIVLSNQK
;
A
#
# COMPACT_ATOMS: atom_id res chain seq x y z
N MET A 1 -62.51 -21.03 -6.63
CA MET A 1 -61.47 -20.27 -7.35
C MET A 1 -60.28 -21.21 -7.55
N LYS A 2 -60.16 -21.80 -8.76
CA LYS A 2 -59.11 -21.55 -9.78
C LYS A 2 -57.72 -22.01 -9.31
N ASN A 3 -57.40 -23.29 -9.48
CA ASN A 3 -56.62 -23.91 -10.57
C ASN A 3 -55.15 -23.45 -10.64
N TRP A 4 -54.22 -24.38 -10.40
CA TRP A 4 -53.09 -24.58 -11.31
C TRP A 4 -52.81 -26.07 -11.52
N MET A 5 -52.81 -26.45 -12.80
CA MET A 5 -52.70 -27.79 -13.35
C MET A 5 -51.24 -28.23 -13.41
N TYR A 6 -50.97 -29.39 -12.82
CA TYR A 6 -50.23 -30.56 -13.36
C TYR A 6 -50.22 -30.63 -14.92
N ILE A 7 -49.24 -31.13 -15.67
CA ILE A 7 -48.34 -32.30 -15.55
C ILE A 7 -47.30 -32.21 -16.70
N PRO A 8 -46.18 -32.95 -16.65
CA PRO A 8 -45.06 -32.87 -17.59
C PRO A 8 -45.31 -33.68 -18.87
N LEU A 9 -44.51 -33.47 -19.92
CA LEU A 9 -44.46 -34.42 -21.03
C LEU A 9 -43.05 -34.60 -21.60
N ALA A 10 -42.80 -35.86 -21.92
CA ALA A 10 -41.54 -36.53 -22.06
C ALA A 10 -40.77 -36.25 -23.36
N ALA A 11 -39.52 -36.69 -23.30
CA ALA A 11 -38.60 -36.98 -24.37
C ALA A 11 -39.22 -37.47 -25.69
N LEU A 12 -38.66 -37.00 -26.81
CA LEU A 12 -38.63 -37.71 -28.07
C LEU A 12 -37.16 -38.03 -28.40
N ILE A 13 -36.80 -39.31 -28.31
CA ILE A 13 -35.60 -39.88 -28.92
C ILE A 13 -36.06 -40.48 -30.26
N LEU A 14 -35.30 -40.27 -31.34
CA LEU A 14 -34.82 -41.32 -32.26
C LEU A 14 -34.09 -40.72 -33.49
N THR A 15 -32.79 -41.00 -33.52
CA THR A 15 -31.97 -41.52 -34.63
C THR A 15 -31.94 -40.80 -35.98
N GLY A 16 -30.74 -40.33 -36.32
CA GLY A 16 -30.19 -40.33 -37.68
C GLY A 16 -28.67 -40.50 -37.60
N CYS A 17 -28.16 -41.64 -38.09
CA CYS A 17 -26.74 -41.97 -38.11
C CYS A 17 -26.00 -41.31 -39.29
N SER A 18 -24.71 -41.03 -39.03
CA SER A 18 -23.55 -41.06 -39.94
C SER A 18 -23.20 -39.87 -40.85
N GLN A 19 -22.01 -39.33 -40.49
CA GLN A 19 -20.84 -39.01 -41.31
C GLN A 19 -20.59 -37.58 -41.82
N ASN A 20 -19.30 -37.20 -41.65
CA ASN A 20 -18.51 -36.14 -42.29
C ASN A 20 -18.53 -34.78 -41.57
N HIS A 21 -17.45 -34.49 -40.82
CA HIS A 21 -16.21 -33.82 -41.23
C HIS A 21 -16.31 -32.32 -40.94
N ASP A 22 -15.39 -31.86 -40.10
CA ASP A 22 -14.89 -30.49 -39.95
C ASP A 22 -15.93 -29.37 -39.89
N GLN A 23 -16.09 -28.72 -38.72
CA GLN A 23 -16.01 -27.26 -38.64
C GLN A 23 -16.15 -26.63 -37.23
N ILE A 24 -15.35 -25.57 -37.08
CA ILE A 24 -15.51 -24.38 -36.23
C ILE A 24 -15.05 -24.52 -34.77
N GLU A 25 -13.73 -24.46 -34.64
CA GLU A 25 -13.04 -23.83 -33.52
C GLU A 25 -13.59 -22.41 -33.32
N SER A 26 -14.50 -22.23 -32.35
CA SER A 26 -14.84 -20.89 -31.82
C SER A 26 -13.63 -20.37 -31.04
N ALA A 27 -12.67 -19.79 -31.77
CA ALA A 27 -11.61 -18.97 -31.20
C ALA A 27 -12.25 -17.72 -30.58
N THR A 28 -12.62 -17.84 -29.30
CA THR A 28 -12.92 -16.67 -28.46
C THR A 28 -11.59 -15.96 -28.25
N LYS A 29 -11.28 -15.02 -29.15
CA LYS A 29 -10.13 -14.13 -29.05
C LYS A 29 -10.26 -13.39 -27.72
N LYS A 30 -9.55 -13.87 -26.69
CA LYS A 30 -9.36 -13.13 -25.43
C LYS A 30 -8.73 -11.80 -25.81
N VAL A 31 -9.57 -10.76 -25.88
CA VAL A 31 -9.09 -9.38 -25.90
C VAL A 31 -8.26 -9.22 -24.62
N PRO A 32 -6.97 -8.87 -24.71
CA PRO A 32 -6.21 -8.55 -23.52
C PRO A 32 -6.94 -7.40 -22.86
N ILE A 33 -7.47 -7.60 -21.65
CA ILE A 33 -7.91 -6.49 -20.83
C ILE A 33 -6.62 -5.74 -20.51
N THR A 34 -6.34 -4.70 -21.28
CA THR A 34 -5.28 -3.75 -20.96
C THR A 34 -5.70 -3.13 -19.63
N GLN A 35 -5.15 -3.65 -18.52
CA GLN A 35 -5.39 -3.05 -17.21
C GLN A 35 -5.00 -1.59 -17.33
N ALA A 36 -5.97 -0.68 -17.18
CA ALA A 36 -5.70 0.75 -17.21
C ALA A 36 -4.68 1.05 -16.11
N THR A 37 -3.47 1.44 -16.49
CA THR A 37 -2.41 1.76 -15.54
C THR A 37 -2.64 3.15 -14.97
N SER A 38 -2.50 3.28 -13.65
CA SER A 38 -2.49 4.59 -12.99
C SER A 38 -1.35 5.45 -13.54
N THR A 39 -1.61 6.75 -13.70
CA THR A 39 -0.64 7.73 -14.18
C THR A 39 -0.52 8.83 -13.15
N PHE A 40 0.43 8.73 -12.23
CA PHE A 40 0.68 9.74 -11.21
C PHE A 40 2.17 9.93 -10.92
N THR A 41 2.46 11.05 -10.26
CA THR A 41 3.76 11.39 -9.71
C THR A 41 3.63 11.70 -8.23
N LEU A 42 4.66 11.34 -7.47
CA LEU A 42 4.86 11.69 -6.07
C LEU A 42 6.06 12.62 -6.02
N SER A 43 5.84 13.91 -5.76
CA SER A 43 6.92 14.90 -5.68
C SER A 43 7.15 15.33 -4.24
N PRO A 44 8.39 15.32 -3.73
CA PRO A 44 8.67 15.78 -2.38
C PRO A 44 8.29 17.25 -2.23
N LEU A 45 7.78 17.61 -1.05
CA LEU A 45 7.49 18.99 -0.67
C LEU A 45 8.37 19.38 0.53
N PRO A 46 8.85 20.64 0.59
CA PRO A 46 9.49 21.14 1.79
C PRO A 46 8.48 21.16 2.94
N VAL A 47 8.92 20.74 4.12
CA VAL A 47 8.12 20.78 5.35
C VAL A 47 8.87 21.62 6.37
N THR A 48 8.12 22.41 7.15
CA THR A 48 8.67 23.14 8.30
C THR A 48 8.35 22.37 9.56
N GLU A 49 9.31 22.19 10.45
CA GLU A 49 9.07 21.55 11.75
C GLU A 49 8.01 22.33 12.54
N GLY A 50 7.11 21.63 13.25
CA GLY A 50 6.10 22.24 14.11
C GLY A 50 4.75 22.57 13.45
N GLU A 51 4.37 21.92 12.34
CA GLU A 51 3.02 22.07 11.76
C GLU A 51 1.92 21.66 12.77
N GLU A 52 0.96 22.56 13.01
CA GLU A 52 -0.11 22.41 14.01
C GLU A 52 -0.91 21.10 13.89
N LYS A 53 -1.12 20.61 12.66
CA LYS A 53 -1.93 19.41 12.39
C LYS A 53 -1.40 18.13 13.03
N PHE A 54 -0.12 18.09 13.39
CA PHE A 54 0.48 16.96 14.09
C PHE A 54 1.12 17.37 15.43
N ALA A 55 0.83 18.57 15.93
CA ALA A 55 1.44 19.08 17.16
C ALA A 55 1.17 18.23 18.41
N THR A 56 0.26 17.25 18.34
CA THR A 56 0.02 16.26 19.39
C THR A 56 1.11 15.19 19.47
N LEU A 57 1.98 15.07 18.47
CA LEU A 57 3.06 14.09 18.41
C LEU A 57 4.36 14.74 18.94
N ALA A 58 4.87 14.30 20.09
CA ALA A 58 6.16 14.75 20.62
C ALA A 58 7.34 14.13 19.84
N ASN A 59 8.52 14.77 19.81
CA ASN A 59 9.73 14.26 19.11
C ASN A 59 9.47 13.84 17.67
N GLN A 60 8.84 14.73 16.93
CA GLN A 60 8.23 14.42 15.64
C GLN A 60 9.18 14.62 14.46
N GLN A 61 9.17 13.67 13.53
CA GLN A 61 9.72 13.84 12.19
C GLN A 61 8.57 13.89 11.19
N ILE A 62 8.64 14.83 10.24
CA ILE A 62 7.57 15.10 9.28
C ILE A 62 8.15 15.08 7.87
N GLY A 63 7.41 14.52 6.94
CA GLY A 63 7.64 14.73 5.52
C GLY A 63 6.33 14.85 4.75
N ALA A 64 6.44 15.31 3.50
CA ALA A 64 5.29 15.51 2.65
C ALA A 64 5.62 15.23 1.19
N VAL A 65 4.62 14.75 0.46
CA VAL A 65 4.67 14.62 -1.00
C VAL A 65 3.40 15.15 -1.64
N GLN A 66 3.52 15.73 -2.83
CA GLN A 66 2.40 16.00 -3.71
C GLN A 66 2.08 14.74 -4.52
N LEU A 67 0.86 14.20 -4.37
CA LEU A 67 0.29 13.20 -5.25
C LEU A 67 -0.48 13.91 -6.37
N LYS A 68 0.05 13.84 -7.59
CA LYS A 68 -0.55 14.45 -8.77
C LYS A 68 -0.73 13.44 -9.88
N GLY A 69 -1.95 13.29 -10.39
CA GLY A 69 -2.25 12.38 -11.50
C GLY A 69 -3.60 11.69 -11.38
N THR A 70 -3.74 10.53 -12.00
CA THR A 70 -4.97 9.73 -12.00
C THR A 70 -4.69 8.32 -11.51
N LEU A 71 -5.39 7.91 -10.45
CA LEU A 71 -5.47 6.51 -10.04
C LEU A 71 -6.55 5.82 -10.88
N LYS A 72 -6.22 4.68 -11.49
CA LYS A 72 -7.14 3.88 -12.31
C LYS A 72 -7.72 2.67 -11.57
N ALA A 73 -7.16 2.35 -10.41
CA ALA A 73 -7.64 1.34 -9.48
C ALA A 73 -7.45 1.86 -8.05
N THR A 74 -8.08 1.21 -7.09
CA THR A 74 -7.92 1.53 -5.68
C THR A 74 -6.44 1.41 -5.29
N HIS A 75 -5.93 2.43 -4.60
CA HIS A 75 -4.63 2.36 -3.94
C HIS A 75 -4.82 2.49 -2.43
N TRP A 76 -3.85 2.03 -1.67
CA TRP A 76 -3.84 2.02 -0.23
C TRP A 76 -2.63 2.81 0.24
N LEU A 77 -2.86 3.84 1.04
CA LEU A 77 -1.82 4.50 1.80
C LEU A 77 -1.70 3.78 3.14
N LYS A 78 -0.56 3.15 3.40
CA LYS A 78 -0.37 2.23 4.53
C LYS A 78 0.83 2.62 5.36
N GLY A 79 0.71 2.48 6.68
CA GLY A 79 1.84 2.31 7.57
C GLY A 79 2.13 0.83 7.72
N VAL A 80 3.37 0.45 7.49
CA VAL A 80 3.79 -0.96 7.48
C VAL A 80 5.02 -1.15 8.33
N GLU A 81 5.07 -2.27 9.02
CA GLU A 81 6.29 -2.83 9.61
C GLU A 81 6.71 -4.04 8.79
N TYR A 82 8.02 -4.20 8.59
CA TYR A 82 8.60 -5.40 8.05
C TYR A 82 9.55 -6.05 9.05
N LEU A 83 9.36 -7.35 9.19
CA LEU A 83 10.10 -8.21 10.10
C LEU A 83 11.25 -8.93 9.38
N PRO A 84 12.24 -9.47 10.12
CA PRO A 84 13.37 -10.19 9.53
C PRO A 84 13.01 -11.40 8.68
N ASP A 85 11.82 -11.97 8.86
CA ASP A 85 11.28 -13.07 8.05
C ASP A 85 10.58 -12.61 6.76
N LYS A 86 10.68 -11.31 6.44
CA LYS A 86 10.09 -10.62 5.28
C LYS A 86 8.57 -10.52 5.29
N GLN A 87 7.92 -10.78 6.42
CA GLN A 87 6.49 -10.52 6.55
C GLN A 87 6.23 -9.01 6.68
N GLU A 88 5.21 -8.54 5.97
CA GLU A 88 4.65 -7.19 6.10
C GLU A 88 3.50 -7.22 7.09
N ARG A 89 3.56 -6.40 8.14
CA ARG A 89 2.46 -6.14 9.07
C ARG A 89 1.92 -4.74 8.80
N VAL A 90 0.64 -4.63 8.45
CA VAL A 90 -0.03 -3.34 8.26
C VAL A 90 -0.45 -2.79 9.64
N LEU A 91 0.03 -1.60 9.99
CA LEU A 91 -0.31 -0.90 11.23
C LEU A 91 -1.59 -0.06 11.07
N PHE A 92 -1.73 0.58 9.91
CA PHE A 92 -2.93 1.30 9.50
C PHE A 92 -3.00 1.36 7.97
N SER A 93 -4.20 1.59 7.43
CA SER A 93 -4.40 1.76 5.99
C SER A 93 -5.54 2.73 5.70
N MET A 94 -5.34 3.58 4.68
CA MET A 94 -6.36 4.42 4.08
C MET A 94 -6.59 4.01 2.64
N GLU A 95 -7.85 3.92 2.24
CA GLU A 95 -8.21 3.71 0.84
C GLU A 95 -8.17 5.02 0.04
N LEU A 96 -7.54 5.00 -1.13
CA LEU A 96 -7.58 6.06 -2.14
C LEU A 96 -8.35 5.55 -3.36
N GLU A 97 -9.53 6.13 -3.58
CA GLU A 97 -10.43 5.79 -4.68
C GLU A 97 -9.78 6.04 -6.07
N PRO A 98 -10.22 5.32 -7.11
CA PRO A 98 -9.80 5.60 -8.48
C PRO A 98 -10.32 6.96 -8.99
N LYS A 99 -9.52 8.02 -8.86
CA LYS A 99 -9.84 9.35 -9.39
C LYS A 99 -8.59 10.18 -9.71
N LYS A 100 -8.82 11.41 -10.17
CA LYS A 100 -7.75 12.40 -10.34
C LYS A 100 -7.41 13.00 -8.98
N TYR A 101 -6.12 13.05 -8.67
CA TYR A 101 -5.55 13.65 -7.48
C TYR A 101 -4.67 14.84 -7.85
N ASP A 102 -4.79 15.89 -7.05
CA ASP A 102 -3.80 16.96 -6.89
C ASP A 102 -3.81 17.31 -5.39
N THR A 103 -3.30 16.40 -4.58
CA THR A 103 -3.37 16.48 -3.10
C THR A 103 -2.00 16.33 -2.48
N THR A 104 -1.83 16.96 -1.33
CA THR A 104 -0.65 16.77 -0.48
C THR A 104 -0.92 15.63 0.49
N ILE A 105 0.01 14.67 0.52
CA ILE A 105 0.08 13.63 1.54
C ILE A 105 1.17 14.06 2.51
N ARG A 106 0.80 14.29 3.77
CA ARG A 106 1.77 14.47 4.86
C ARG A 106 1.86 13.19 5.66
N PHE A 107 3.04 12.96 6.19
CA PHE A 107 3.31 11.82 7.06
C PHE A 107 4.17 12.26 8.23
N SER A 108 3.93 11.63 9.37
CA SER A 108 4.62 11.90 10.61
C SER A 108 5.04 10.62 11.31
N GLN A 109 6.10 10.76 12.09
CA GLN A 109 6.56 9.75 13.03
C GLN A 109 6.92 10.43 14.35
N SER A 110 6.61 9.76 15.46
CA SER A 110 7.00 10.18 16.80
C SER A 110 7.40 8.98 17.67
N PHE A 111 8.14 9.29 18.72
CA PHE A 111 8.71 8.31 19.65
C PHE A 111 8.43 8.73 21.09
N SER A 112 8.08 7.74 21.90
CA SER A 112 8.13 7.80 23.37
C SER A 112 8.80 6.54 23.92
N ASP A 113 8.90 6.40 25.23
CA ASP A 113 9.71 5.36 25.88
C ASP A 113 9.32 3.91 25.51
N ASP A 114 8.06 3.69 25.14
CA ASP A 114 7.49 2.38 24.82
C ASP A 114 6.67 2.36 23.52
N LEU A 115 6.65 3.46 22.75
CA LEU A 115 5.74 3.61 21.61
C LEU A 115 6.43 4.26 20.41
N ILE A 116 6.14 3.70 19.23
CA ILE A 116 6.33 4.39 17.95
C ILE A 116 4.95 4.69 17.38
N GLN A 117 4.68 5.95 17.09
CA GLN A 117 3.43 6.38 16.50
C GLN A 117 3.68 6.99 15.11
N PHE A 118 2.85 6.59 14.16
CA PHE A 118 2.86 7.04 12.78
C PHE A 118 1.56 7.78 12.48
N GLY A 119 1.65 8.83 11.67
CA GLY A 119 0.49 9.58 11.20
C GLY A 119 0.53 9.80 9.69
N ILE A 120 -0.64 9.86 9.08
CA ILE A 120 -0.84 10.32 7.71
C ILE A 120 -1.99 11.33 7.67
N ASP A 121 -1.78 12.43 6.94
CA ASP A 121 -2.80 13.45 6.64
C ASP A 121 -2.94 13.56 5.12
N VAL A 122 -4.15 13.33 4.63
CA VAL A 122 -4.52 13.44 3.22
C VAL A 122 -5.86 14.17 3.12
N GLY A 123 -5.83 15.39 2.60
CA GLY A 123 -7.02 16.25 2.51
C GLY A 123 -7.57 16.59 3.90
N ASP A 124 -8.78 16.08 4.18
CA ASP A 124 -9.49 16.27 5.46
C ASP A 124 -9.43 15.03 6.37
N THR A 125 -8.66 14.00 5.96
CA THR A 125 -8.56 12.74 6.71
C THR A 125 -7.18 12.60 7.34
N VAL A 126 -7.16 12.41 8.66
CA VAL A 126 -5.96 12.09 9.42
C VAL A 126 -6.14 10.69 10.02
N LEU A 127 -5.14 9.82 9.83
CA LEU A 127 -5.09 8.51 10.48
C LEU A 127 -3.79 8.38 11.26
N PHE A 128 -3.87 7.66 12.37
CA PHE A 128 -2.74 7.27 13.18
C PHE A 128 -2.70 5.76 13.32
N GLY A 129 -1.50 5.22 13.50
CA GLY A 129 -1.31 3.87 14.01
C GLY A 129 -0.01 3.79 14.79
N ASP A 130 0.13 2.74 15.57
CA ASP A 130 1.22 2.61 16.52
C ASP A 130 1.76 1.19 16.62
N ASP A 131 2.93 1.07 17.24
CA ASP A 131 3.48 -0.19 17.71
C ASP A 131 4.13 0.03 19.08
N THR A 132 3.79 -0.86 20.03
CA THR A 132 4.27 -0.80 21.41
C THR A 132 5.46 -1.72 21.64
N PHE A 133 6.40 -1.27 22.45
CA PHE A 133 7.64 -1.95 22.80
C PHE A 133 7.74 -2.06 24.31
N THR A 134 8.33 -3.14 24.82
CA THR A 134 8.57 -3.26 26.27
C THR A 134 9.57 -2.21 26.76
N HIS A 135 10.59 -1.91 25.95
CA HIS A 135 11.68 -0.95 26.21
C HIS A 135 12.15 -0.42 24.84
N LEU A 136 11.65 0.74 24.38
CA LEU A 136 12.10 1.32 23.10
C LEU A 136 13.51 1.92 23.22
N ASP A 137 13.89 2.35 24.43
CA ASP A 137 15.23 2.82 24.79
C ASP A 137 16.35 1.78 24.55
N ASP A 138 16.00 0.48 24.54
CA ASP A 138 16.91 -0.60 24.11
C ASP A 138 17.29 -0.52 22.61
N TYR A 139 16.57 0.29 21.82
CA TYR A 139 16.78 0.40 20.39
C TYR A 139 17.52 1.69 20.04
N ILE A 140 18.47 1.57 19.11
CA ILE A 140 18.93 2.73 18.36
C ILE A 140 17.86 3.04 17.30
N VAL A 141 17.53 4.33 17.24
CA VAL A 141 16.58 4.95 16.34
C VAL A 141 17.37 5.82 15.36
N ARG A 142 17.47 5.43 14.08
CA ARG A 142 17.97 6.33 13.03
C ARG A 142 16.77 7.05 12.44
N GLY A 143 16.76 8.37 12.52
CA GLY A 143 15.68 9.20 12.01
C GLY A 143 15.17 8.76 10.63
N ALA A 144 13.88 8.96 10.41
CA ALA A 144 13.19 8.64 9.18
C ALA A 144 13.88 9.29 7.98
N ASP A 145 14.03 8.50 6.92
CA ASP A 145 14.38 9.02 5.62
C ASP A 145 13.09 9.20 4.80
N PHE A 146 13.01 10.31 4.08
CA PHE A 146 11.84 10.74 3.35
C PHE A 146 12.15 10.81 1.87
N ARG A 147 11.11 10.71 1.04
CA ARG A 147 11.27 10.88 -0.41
C ARG A 147 11.88 12.26 -0.66
N SER A 148 12.99 12.29 -1.38
CA SER A 148 13.72 13.53 -1.75
C SER A 148 13.82 13.73 -3.26
N LYS A 149 13.26 12.81 -4.05
CA LYS A 149 13.15 12.90 -5.51
C LYS A 149 11.76 12.54 -5.98
N THR A 150 11.31 13.12 -7.08
CA THR A 150 10.04 12.76 -7.71
C THR A 150 10.06 11.30 -8.14
N ALA A 151 8.99 10.57 -7.83
CA ALA A 151 8.77 9.20 -8.26
C ALA A 151 7.51 9.10 -9.13
N THR A 152 7.53 8.20 -10.12
CA THR A 152 6.36 7.87 -10.94
C THR A 152 5.56 6.74 -10.30
N ALA A 153 4.35 6.53 -10.80
CA ALA A 153 3.47 5.44 -10.40
C ALA A 153 4.15 4.08 -10.53
N THR A 154 4.14 3.31 -9.44
CA THR A 154 4.47 1.89 -9.44
C THR A 154 3.38 1.13 -8.67
N PRO A 155 3.35 -0.22 -8.69
CA PRO A 155 2.48 -0.98 -7.81
C PRO A 155 2.75 -0.76 -6.31
N TYR A 156 3.93 -0.23 -5.97
CA TYR A 156 4.38 -0.06 -4.60
C TYR A 156 5.39 1.10 -4.51
N ASN A 157 4.96 2.25 -4.02
CA ASN A 157 5.76 3.45 -3.85
C ASN A 157 6.05 3.70 -2.37
N LEU A 158 7.32 3.63 -1.97
CA LEU A 158 7.79 4.00 -0.63
C LEU A 158 7.90 5.53 -0.48
N LEU A 159 7.32 6.10 0.58
CA LEU A 159 7.26 7.55 0.85
C LEU A 159 8.16 7.96 2.03
N MET A 160 8.22 7.09 3.03
CA MET A 160 9.03 7.23 4.23
C MET A 160 9.58 5.85 4.60
N VAL A 161 10.81 5.79 5.09
CA VAL A 161 11.38 4.57 5.68
C VAL A 161 12.12 4.91 6.96
N TYR A 162 12.01 4.00 7.91
CA TYR A 162 12.57 4.16 9.22
C TYR A 162 13.09 2.83 9.74
N HIS A 163 14.25 2.83 10.40
CA HIS A 163 14.91 1.60 10.84
C HIS A 163 15.25 1.67 12.32
N LEU A 164 14.92 0.59 13.05
CA LEU A 164 15.34 0.35 14.42
C LEU A 164 16.26 -0.85 14.49
N SER A 165 17.21 -0.78 15.42
CA SER A 165 18.07 -1.89 15.75
C SER A 165 18.30 -1.95 17.25
N LYS A 166 18.14 -3.14 17.86
CA LYS A 166 18.64 -3.40 19.23
C LYS A 166 20.16 -3.43 19.33
N ASN A 167 20.87 -3.49 18.20
CA ASN A 167 22.32 -3.57 18.15
C ASN A 167 22.91 -2.17 17.93
N LYS A 168 24.08 -1.90 18.53
CA LYS A 168 24.76 -0.59 18.41
C LYS A 168 25.20 -0.20 17.00
N GLU A 169 25.09 -1.12 16.05
CA GLU A 169 25.41 -0.91 14.66
C GLU A 169 24.13 -0.82 13.85
N MET A 170 24.00 0.27 13.10
CA MET A 170 22.88 0.47 12.19
C MET A 170 23.39 0.85 10.81
N ARG A 171 22.95 0.12 9.78
CA ARG A 171 23.21 0.50 8.40
C ARG A 171 22.40 1.74 8.05
N GLY A 172 23.06 2.67 7.36
CA GLY A 172 22.37 3.78 6.76
C GLY A 172 21.66 3.34 5.48
N PHE A 173 20.39 3.73 5.34
CA PHE A 173 19.63 3.61 4.11
C PHE A 173 19.39 5.00 3.51
N ASN A 174 19.34 5.01 2.18
CA ASN A 174 18.83 6.10 1.37
C ASN A 174 17.50 5.62 0.78
N LEU A 175 16.40 6.28 1.10
CA LEU A 175 15.07 5.88 0.62
C LEU A 175 14.97 5.88 -0.92
N ASN A 176 15.82 6.60 -1.63
CA ASN A 176 15.88 6.53 -3.08
C ASN A 176 16.55 5.27 -3.64
N GLU A 177 17.24 4.51 -2.80
CA GLU A 177 17.84 3.22 -3.15
C GLU A 177 16.97 2.04 -2.67
N VAL A 178 15.96 2.30 -1.84
CA VAL A 178 15.03 1.29 -1.31
C VAL A 178 13.70 1.38 -2.06
N THR A 179 13.31 0.29 -2.73
CA THR A 179 12.03 0.23 -3.44
C THR A 179 10.91 -0.23 -2.51
N ARG A 180 11.17 -1.28 -1.72
CA ARG A 180 10.29 -1.79 -0.67
C ARG A 180 11.08 -1.98 0.61
N PRO A 181 10.46 -1.80 1.80
CA PRO A 181 11.20 -2.08 3.03
C PRO A 181 11.62 -3.56 3.14
N ALA A 182 10.88 -4.50 2.51
CA ALA A 182 11.28 -5.91 2.38
C ALA A 182 12.60 -6.15 1.64
N ASP A 183 13.07 -5.19 0.83
CA ASP A 183 14.34 -5.30 0.10
C ASP A 183 15.55 -5.08 1.04
N VAL A 184 15.30 -4.58 2.25
CA VAL A 184 16.32 -4.36 3.26
C VAL A 184 16.62 -5.67 4.01
N PRO A 185 17.87 -6.16 4.00
CA PRO A 185 18.24 -7.36 4.73
C PRO A 185 18.33 -7.08 6.23
N LEU A 186 17.32 -7.51 6.98
CA LEU A 186 17.23 -7.34 8.43
C LEU A 186 17.84 -8.52 9.20
N LYS A 187 18.50 -8.22 10.31
CA LYS A 187 18.97 -9.17 11.32
C LYS A 187 17.95 -9.35 12.45
N LYS A 188 18.15 -10.35 13.31
CA LYS A 188 17.37 -10.51 14.54
C LYS A 188 17.51 -9.24 15.41
N GLY A 189 16.38 -8.66 15.82
CA GLY A 189 16.35 -7.43 16.60
C GLY A 189 16.37 -6.15 15.76
N GLU A 190 16.41 -6.25 14.43
CA GLU A 190 16.19 -5.15 13.50
C GLU A 190 14.73 -5.15 13.02
N ARG A 191 14.19 -3.94 12.82
CA ARG A 191 12.84 -3.72 12.31
C ARG A 191 12.85 -2.52 11.39
N ILE A 192 12.12 -2.59 10.28
CA ILE A 192 11.97 -1.46 9.36
C ILE A 192 10.50 -1.13 9.21
N PHE A 193 10.21 0.17 9.29
CA PHE A 193 8.88 0.72 9.15
C PHE A 193 8.85 1.58 7.89
N GLY A 194 7.67 1.72 7.29
CA GLY A 194 7.49 2.60 6.16
C GLY A 194 6.08 3.11 6.02
N ILE A 195 5.97 4.22 5.30
CA ILE A 195 4.69 4.69 4.76
C ILE A 195 4.73 4.50 3.26
N VAL A 196 3.71 3.83 2.73
CA VAL A 196 3.69 3.31 1.37
C VAL A 196 2.38 3.58 0.68
N LEU A 197 2.44 3.85 -0.62
CA LEU A 197 1.29 3.88 -1.50
C LEU A 197 1.34 2.62 -2.39
N SER A 198 0.36 1.73 -2.26
CA SER A 198 0.34 0.47 -3.02
C SER A 198 -1.03 0.19 -3.62
N ASN A 199 -1.06 -0.48 -4.78
CA ASN A 199 -2.31 -1.02 -5.32
C ASN A 199 -2.71 -2.39 -4.70
N GLN A 200 -1.96 -2.84 -3.69
CA GLN A 200 -2.24 -4.02 -2.89
C GLN A 200 -2.56 -3.60 -1.46
N LYS A 201 -3.61 -4.19 -0.89
CA LYS A 201 -4.00 -3.98 0.50
C LYS A 201 -2.99 -4.62 1.43
#